data_AF-F8THD7-F1
#
_entry.id   AF-F8THD7-F1
#
_cell.length_a   1.000
_cell.length_b   1.000
_cell.length_c   1.000
_cell.angle_alpha   90.00
_cell.angle_beta   90.00
_cell.angle_gamma   90.00
#
_symmetry.space_group_name_H-M   'P 1'
#
loop_
_entity.id
_entity.type
_entity.pdbx_description
1 polymer ?
#
loop_
_entity_poly.entity_id
_entity_poly.type
_entity_poly.pdbx_seq_one_letter_code
_entity_poly.pdbx_strand_id
1 'polypeptide(L)'
;PKADRGICGADAHAIAGRNYLRMAAAGTAAHSDHGREIAHVLHASSRDGAYQIKDEAKLLSLAAEWEIATEDRDIYDVAHEVAEVGLLEYGKPFGKLKLLSRATEERQKLWDDEEIAPRAIDREIATSMHMTNMGNTADAEALVRQSLRVGMADGWGGSMMGTEFTDILFGTPTVRTTEGNLGVLEKDQVNIIVHGHDPAFSEMVVVASELKEMTDYATSKGAKGINIAGLCCTANEATMRHGVRMAGNFLQQENALLTGAVEMICVDVQCIFPSLGPLAECFHTKFVTTSPIARIPGSIYIKFDTETALDQAKDIVKMAIDNYENRKVDKVFIPSHTEEAVVGYPTDQIIRELDGVTNTHLEERGSYKPAIDSIKSGVLRGAVAMVGCNNPKVRPDYSHIEIMKELLANDILIVASGCSAQAATKAGLLSLDAKELCGDGLKRVCTLVGI
;
A
#
# COMPACT_ATOMS: atom_id res chain seq x y z
N PRO A 1 -40.60 0.83 23.71
CA PRO A 1 -39.86 -0.39 23.28
C PRO A 1 -39.40 -0.24 21.83
N LYS A 2 -38.12 -0.51 21.51
CA LYS A 2 -37.71 -0.67 20.11
C LYS A 2 -38.34 -1.96 19.59
N ALA A 3 -38.86 -1.94 18.36
CA ALA A 3 -39.35 -3.16 17.72
C ALA A 3 -38.19 -4.17 17.57
N ASP A 4 -38.51 -5.46 17.72
CA ASP A 4 -37.56 -6.57 17.60
C ASP A 4 -37.16 -6.87 16.14
N ARG A 5 -37.97 -6.41 15.17
CA ARG A 5 -37.74 -6.57 13.74
C ARG A 5 -37.96 -5.26 12.97
N GLY A 6 -37.29 -5.14 11.83
CA GLY A 6 -37.60 -4.15 10.82
C GLY A 6 -38.90 -4.48 10.06
N ILE A 7 -39.36 -3.57 9.21
CA ILE A 7 -40.63 -3.70 8.48
C ILE A 7 -40.69 -4.99 7.64
N CYS A 8 -39.58 -5.38 7.01
CA CYS A 8 -39.51 -6.60 6.20
C CYS A 8 -39.32 -7.90 7.00
N GLY A 9 -39.34 -7.82 8.34
CA GLY A 9 -39.16 -8.98 9.23
C GLY A 9 -37.70 -9.31 9.57
N ALA A 10 -36.71 -8.59 9.06
CA ALA A 10 -35.32 -8.77 9.44
C ALA A 10 -35.09 -8.39 10.91
N ASP A 11 -34.44 -9.26 11.67
CA ASP A 11 -34.03 -8.99 13.05
C ASP A 11 -32.69 -8.24 13.12
N ALA A 12 -32.23 -7.95 14.34
CA ALA A 12 -30.98 -7.24 14.57
C ALA A 12 -29.74 -7.98 14.02
N HIS A 13 -29.74 -9.31 14.01
CA HIS A 13 -28.60 -10.11 13.54
C HIS A 13 -28.49 -10.07 12.01
N ALA A 14 -29.63 -10.22 11.32
CA ALA A 14 -29.69 -10.06 9.87
C ALA A 14 -29.23 -8.66 9.43
N ILE A 15 -29.68 -7.62 10.14
CA ILE A 15 -29.29 -6.22 9.84
C ILE A 15 -27.79 -6.02 10.07
N ALA A 16 -27.25 -6.48 11.20
CA ALA A 16 -25.83 -6.36 11.50
C ALA A 16 -24.95 -7.13 10.50
N GLY A 17 -25.32 -8.37 10.17
CA GLY A 17 -24.62 -9.20 9.19
C GLY A 17 -24.60 -8.57 7.79
N ARG A 18 -25.72 -7.97 7.35
CA ARG A 18 -25.78 -7.27 6.04
C ARG A 18 -24.88 -6.04 6.01
N ASN A 19 -24.87 -5.27 7.09
CA ASN A 19 -24.01 -4.09 7.19
C ASN A 19 -22.53 -4.48 7.19
N TYR A 20 -22.16 -5.52 7.95
CA TYR A 20 -20.80 -6.04 7.98
C TYR A 20 -20.35 -6.56 6.61
N LEU A 21 -21.20 -7.34 5.93
CA LEU A 21 -20.90 -7.85 4.60
C LEU A 21 -20.71 -6.72 3.57
N ARG A 22 -21.51 -5.65 3.64
CA ARG A 22 -21.30 -4.48 2.76
C ARG A 22 -20.00 -3.74 3.05
N MET A 23 -19.56 -3.67 4.31
CA MET A 23 -18.25 -3.10 4.65
C MET A 23 -17.12 -3.94 4.06
N ALA A 24 -17.19 -5.27 4.20
CA ALA A 24 -16.21 -6.18 3.60
C ALA A 24 -16.20 -6.04 2.07
N ALA A 25 -17.37 -6.06 1.42
CA ALA A 25 -17.48 -5.91 -0.03
C ALA A 25 -16.95 -4.56 -0.55
N ALA A 26 -17.20 -3.46 0.18
CA ALA A 26 -16.66 -2.15 -0.18
C ALA A 26 -15.13 -2.09 -0.03
N GLY A 27 -14.58 -2.69 1.02
CA GLY A 27 -13.13 -2.84 1.20
C GLY A 27 -12.49 -3.66 0.08
N THR A 28 -13.06 -4.83 -0.21
CA THR A 28 -12.63 -5.67 -1.33
C THR A 28 -12.72 -4.94 -2.67
N ALA A 29 -13.79 -4.17 -2.92
CA ALA A 29 -13.93 -3.39 -4.15
C ALA A 29 -12.83 -2.34 -4.31
N ALA A 30 -12.41 -1.69 -3.23
CA ALA A 30 -11.33 -0.70 -3.25
C ALA A 30 -9.99 -1.33 -3.68
N HIS A 31 -9.61 -2.46 -3.09
CA HIS A 31 -8.37 -3.16 -3.47
C HIS A 31 -8.50 -3.92 -4.81
N SER A 32 -9.71 -4.37 -5.15
CA SER A 32 -10.00 -4.99 -6.45
C SER A 32 -9.72 -4.02 -7.59
N ASP A 33 -10.25 -2.80 -7.52
CA ASP A 33 -10.03 -1.83 -8.59
C ASP A 33 -8.57 -1.36 -8.64
N HIS A 34 -7.93 -1.16 -7.49
CA HIS A 34 -6.50 -0.88 -7.43
C HIS A 34 -5.66 -1.95 -8.14
N GLY A 35 -5.82 -3.23 -7.80
CA GLY A 35 -5.08 -4.31 -8.43
C GLY A 35 -5.41 -4.47 -9.92
N ARG A 36 -6.65 -4.18 -10.33
CA ARG A 36 -7.07 -4.23 -11.73
C ARG A 36 -6.40 -3.15 -12.57
N GLU A 37 -6.33 -1.92 -12.07
CA GLU A 37 -5.66 -0.82 -12.77
C GLU A 37 -4.18 -1.14 -12.97
N ILE A 38 -3.49 -1.71 -11.97
CA ILE A 38 -2.11 -2.17 -12.14
C ILE A 38 -1.98 -3.30 -13.18
N ALA A 39 -2.96 -4.22 -13.23
CA ALA A 39 -2.99 -5.23 -14.29
C ALA A 39 -3.15 -4.61 -15.69
N HIS A 40 -3.98 -3.55 -15.82
CA HIS A 40 -4.09 -2.79 -17.07
C HIS A 40 -2.80 -2.06 -17.43
N VAL A 41 -2.09 -1.49 -16.46
CA VAL A 41 -0.76 -0.88 -16.67
C VAL A 41 0.25 -1.92 -17.15
N LEU A 42 0.24 -3.13 -16.56
CA LEU A 42 1.11 -4.23 -16.99
C LEU A 42 0.81 -4.65 -18.43
N HIS A 43 -0.47 -4.77 -18.79
CA HIS A 43 -0.91 -5.08 -20.14
C HIS A 43 -0.51 -4.00 -21.16
N ALA A 44 -0.56 -2.73 -20.78
CA ALA A 44 -0.19 -1.61 -21.65
C ALA A 44 1.33 -1.31 -21.68
N SER A 45 2.13 -2.00 -20.86
CA SER A 45 3.57 -1.75 -20.76
C SER A 45 4.29 -2.09 -22.07
N SER A 46 5.35 -1.34 -22.38
CA SER A 46 6.17 -1.56 -23.59
C SER A 46 7.61 -1.07 -23.40
N ARG A 47 8.52 -1.48 -24.29
CA ARG A 47 9.94 -1.08 -24.26
C ARG A 47 10.13 0.44 -24.33
N ASP A 48 9.32 1.11 -25.14
CA ASP A 48 9.42 2.56 -25.39
C ASP A 48 8.33 3.37 -24.68
N GLY A 49 7.52 2.72 -23.83
CA GLY A 49 6.41 3.34 -23.12
C GLY A 49 6.81 3.97 -21.79
N ALA A 50 5.87 4.69 -21.17
CA ALA A 50 6.06 5.28 -19.84
C ALA A 50 6.28 4.24 -18.73
N TYR A 51 5.70 3.05 -18.91
CA TYR A 51 5.83 1.92 -17.99
C TYR A 51 6.55 0.76 -18.67
N GLN A 52 7.61 0.31 -18.03
CA GLN A 52 8.50 -0.75 -18.50
C GLN A 52 8.54 -1.89 -17.46
N ILE A 53 8.92 -3.10 -17.88
CA ILE A 53 9.16 -4.21 -16.95
C ILE A 53 10.50 -3.96 -16.23
N LYS A 54 10.46 -3.77 -14.91
CA LYS A 54 11.66 -3.56 -14.08
C LYS A 54 12.15 -4.83 -13.40
N ASP A 55 11.28 -5.81 -13.17
CA ASP A 55 11.65 -7.11 -12.58
C ASP A 55 11.22 -8.28 -13.48
N GLU A 56 12.06 -8.59 -14.48
CA GLU A 56 11.83 -9.71 -15.40
C GLU A 56 11.84 -11.05 -14.66
N ALA A 57 12.65 -11.21 -13.60
CA ALA A 57 12.73 -12.46 -12.86
C ALA A 57 11.43 -12.76 -12.11
N LYS A 58 10.82 -11.73 -11.47
CA LYS A 58 9.51 -11.85 -10.84
C LYS A 58 8.43 -12.19 -11.85
N LEU A 59 8.43 -11.53 -13.00
CA LEU A 59 7.49 -11.80 -14.09
C LEU A 59 7.57 -13.26 -14.56
N LEU A 60 8.78 -13.74 -14.85
CA LEU A 60 9.01 -15.11 -15.31
C LEU A 60 8.65 -16.14 -14.24
N SER A 61 8.90 -15.84 -12.96
CA SER A 61 8.48 -16.69 -11.84
C SER A 61 6.96 -16.82 -11.75
N LEU A 62 6.23 -15.72 -11.89
CA LEU A 62 4.77 -15.73 -11.87
C LEU A 62 4.18 -16.40 -13.12
N ALA A 63 4.80 -16.19 -14.29
CA ALA A 63 4.44 -16.88 -15.53
C ALA A 63 4.59 -18.40 -15.36
N ALA A 64 5.69 -18.87 -14.78
CA ALA A 64 5.91 -20.28 -14.48
C ALA A 64 4.87 -20.83 -13.48
N GLU A 65 4.55 -20.07 -12.41
CA GLU A 65 3.50 -20.44 -11.45
C GLU A 65 2.13 -20.62 -12.14
N TRP A 66 1.85 -19.85 -13.19
CA TRP A 66 0.61 -19.90 -13.95
C TRP A 66 0.66 -20.75 -15.21
N GLU A 67 1.76 -21.49 -15.41
CA GLU A 67 1.99 -22.38 -16.55
C GLU A 67 1.97 -21.65 -17.92
N ILE A 68 2.37 -20.37 -17.93
CA ILE A 68 2.53 -19.57 -19.14
C ILE A 68 3.90 -19.88 -19.74
N ALA A 69 3.93 -20.31 -21.01
CA ALA A 69 5.18 -20.61 -21.70
C ALA A 69 6.00 -19.33 -21.93
N THR A 70 7.30 -19.35 -21.62
CA THR A 70 8.17 -18.15 -21.72
C THR A 70 9.37 -18.32 -22.66
N GLU A 71 9.67 -19.55 -23.09
CA GLU A 71 10.83 -19.84 -23.95
C GLU A 71 10.68 -19.17 -25.32
N ASP A 72 11.76 -18.53 -25.79
CA ASP A 72 11.85 -17.81 -27.08
C ASP A 72 10.78 -16.73 -27.33
N ARG A 73 10.17 -16.19 -26.27
CA ARG A 73 9.19 -15.09 -26.35
C ARG A 73 9.79 -13.75 -25.97
N ASP A 74 9.23 -12.68 -26.53
CA ASP A 74 9.51 -11.34 -26.03
C ASP A 74 8.95 -11.18 -24.61
N ILE A 75 9.68 -10.48 -23.75
CA ILE A 75 9.28 -10.30 -22.35
C ILE A 75 7.95 -9.56 -22.20
N TYR A 76 7.61 -8.65 -23.14
CA TYR A 76 6.34 -7.93 -23.11
C TYR A 76 5.19 -8.81 -23.59
N ASP A 77 5.41 -9.72 -24.55
CA ASP A 77 4.40 -10.73 -24.89
C ASP A 77 4.06 -11.61 -23.68
N VAL A 78 5.06 -11.95 -22.87
CA VAL A 78 4.85 -12.68 -21.60
C VAL A 78 4.13 -11.81 -20.58
N ALA A 79 4.53 -10.54 -20.43
CA ALA A 79 3.90 -9.59 -19.50
C ALA A 79 2.42 -9.37 -19.82
N HIS A 80 2.07 -9.23 -21.10
CA HIS A 80 0.70 -9.04 -21.55
C HIS A 80 -0.16 -10.27 -21.27
N GLU A 81 0.35 -11.49 -21.51
CA GLU A 81 -0.38 -12.71 -21.18
C GLU A 81 -0.53 -12.91 -19.66
N VAL A 82 0.51 -12.62 -18.88
CA VAL A 82 0.41 -12.61 -17.41
C VAL A 82 -0.67 -11.62 -16.94
N ALA A 83 -0.69 -10.41 -17.51
CA ALA A 83 -1.72 -9.42 -17.20
C ALA A 83 -3.13 -9.91 -17.60
N GLU A 84 -3.30 -10.55 -18.76
CA GLU A 84 -4.58 -11.11 -19.22
C GLU A 84 -5.08 -12.22 -18.29
N VAL A 85 -4.19 -13.13 -17.86
CA VAL A 85 -4.51 -14.17 -16.88
C VAL A 85 -4.91 -13.55 -15.53
N GLY A 86 -4.20 -12.51 -15.08
CA GLY A 86 -4.56 -11.74 -13.88
C GLY A 86 -5.91 -11.05 -14.01
N LEU A 87 -6.20 -10.40 -15.14
CA LEU A 87 -7.46 -9.72 -15.40
C LEU A 87 -8.64 -10.71 -15.39
N LEU A 88 -8.45 -11.96 -15.82
CA LEU A 88 -9.46 -12.99 -15.72
C LEU A 88 -9.81 -13.34 -14.26
N GLU A 89 -8.91 -13.20 -13.29
CA GLU A 89 -9.21 -13.47 -11.88
C GLU A 89 -10.31 -12.55 -11.31
N TYR A 90 -10.51 -11.38 -11.91
CA TYR A 90 -11.54 -10.44 -11.50
C TYR A 90 -12.95 -10.84 -11.98
N GLY A 91 -13.06 -11.47 -13.16
CA GLY A 91 -14.35 -11.69 -13.83
C GLY A 91 -14.60 -13.10 -14.40
N LYS A 92 -13.71 -14.07 -14.19
CA LYS A 92 -13.81 -15.40 -14.81
C LYS A 92 -15.14 -16.12 -14.50
N PRO A 93 -15.69 -16.85 -15.48
CA PRO A 93 -16.98 -17.51 -15.32
C PRO A 93 -16.94 -18.74 -14.40
N PHE A 94 -15.79 -19.44 -14.33
CA PHE A 94 -15.66 -20.72 -13.64
C PHE A 94 -14.36 -20.78 -12.81
N GLY A 95 -14.33 -21.70 -11.84
CA GLY A 95 -13.18 -21.94 -10.99
C GLY A 95 -13.07 -20.99 -9.79
N LYS A 96 -11.95 -21.12 -9.08
CA LYS A 96 -11.55 -20.36 -7.89
C LYS A 96 -10.29 -19.56 -8.19
N LEU A 97 -9.93 -18.62 -7.32
CA LEU A 97 -8.73 -17.80 -7.52
C LEU A 97 -7.45 -18.66 -7.64
N LYS A 98 -6.56 -18.30 -8.59
CA LYS A 98 -5.31 -19.03 -8.86
C LYS A 98 -4.38 -19.00 -7.65
N LEU A 99 -4.21 -17.82 -7.04
CA LEU A 99 -3.26 -17.60 -5.95
C LEU A 99 -3.64 -18.27 -4.62
N LEU A 100 -4.81 -18.91 -4.52
CA LEU A 100 -5.14 -19.76 -3.37
C LEU A 100 -4.18 -20.95 -3.24
N SER A 101 -3.56 -21.37 -4.35
CA SER A 101 -2.57 -22.45 -4.39
C SER A 101 -1.33 -22.18 -3.52
N ARG A 102 -1.04 -20.90 -3.23
CA ARG A 102 0.07 -20.49 -2.35
C ARG A 102 -0.18 -20.77 -0.87
N ALA A 103 -1.43 -21.00 -0.46
CA ALA A 103 -1.74 -21.44 0.89
C ALA A 103 -1.39 -22.93 1.07
N THR A 104 -1.23 -23.39 2.32
CA THR A 104 -1.00 -24.83 2.57
C THR A 104 -2.18 -25.68 2.09
N GLU A 105 -1.92 -26.93 1.66
CA GLU A 105 -2.96 -27.85 1.20
C GLU A 105 -4.08 -28.04 2.23
N GLU A 106 -3.73 -28.10 3.53
CA GLU A 106 -4.70 -28.16 4.63
C GLU A 106 -5.64 -26.95 4.62
N ARG A 107 -5.09 -25.75 4.40
CA ARG A 107 -5.87 -24.51 4.37
C ARG A 107 -6.78 -24.45 3.15
N GLN A 108 -6.26 -24.84 1.98
CA GLN A 108 -7.05 -24.93 0.75
C GLN A 108 -8.22 -25.91 0.91
N LYS A 109 -7.94 -27.11 1.46
CA LYS A 109 -8.98 -28.11 1.75
C LYS A 109 -10.04 -27.55 2.70
N LEU A 110 -9.64 -26.87 3.77
CA LEU A 110 -10.59 -26.26 4.70
C LEU A 110 -11.50 -25.24 3.99
N TRP A 111 -10.92 -24.37 3.15
CA TRP A 111 -11.74 -23.39 2.40
C TRP A 111 -12.71 -24.04 1.43
N ASP A 112 -12.35 -25.21 0.91
CA ASP A 112 -13.20 -25.99 0.01
C ASP A 112 -14.33 -26.68 0.78
N ASP A 113 -14.01 -27.35 1.88
CA ASP A 113 -14.97 -28.03 2.75
C ASP A 113 -15.97 -27.04 3.38
N GLU A 114 -15.48 -25.87 3.81
CA GLU A 114 -16.31 -24.80 4.39
C GLU A 114 -17.02 -23.94 3.34
N GLU A 115 -16.82 -24.25 2.05
CA GLU A 115 -17.32 -23.48 0.92
C GLU A 115 -17.07 -21.98 1.10
N ILE A 116 -15.81 -21.58 1.35
CA ILE A 116 -15.40 -20.19 1.42
C ILE A 116 -14.27 -19.84 0.45
N ALA A 117 -13.70 -20.80 -0.27
CA ALA A 117 -12.73 -20.52 -1.33
C ALA A 117 -13.33 -19.55 -2.37
N PRO A 118 -12.70 -18.37 -2.60
CA PRO A 118 -13.25 -17.33 -3.46
C PRO A 118 -13.23 -17.71 -4.94
N ARG A 119 -14.29 -17.29 -5.65
CA ARG A 119 -14.41 -17.36 -7.11
C ARG A 119 -13.77 -16.08 -7.69
N ALA A 120 -14.30 -15.53 -8.78
CA ALA A 120 -13.80 -14.25 -9.31
C ALA A 120 -14.04 -13.08 -8.33
N ILE A 121 -13.12 -12.12 -8.28
CA ILE A 121 -13.12 -11.03 -7.27
C ILE A 121 -14.40 -10.19 -7.36
N ASP A 122 -14.73 -9.70 -8.55
CA ASP A 122 -15.92 -8.86 -8.77
C ASP A 122 -17.21 -9.64 -8.55
N ARG A 123 -17.18 -10.95 -8.82
CA ARG A 123 -18.30 -11.83 -8.56
C ARG A 123 -18.60 -11.93 -7.06
N GLU A 124 -17.58 -11.97 -6.21
CA GLU A 124 -17.80 -11.99 -4.75
C GLU A 124 -18.35 -10.67 -4.24
N ILE A 125 -17.89 -9.54 -4.79
CA ILE A 125 -18.46 -8.22 -4.50
C ILE A 125 -19.93 -8.16 -4.92
N ALA A 126 -20.24 -8.52 -6.17
CA ALA A 126 -21.61 -8.49 -6.70
C ALA A 126 -22.54 -9.44 -5.94
N THR A 127 -22.07 -10.65 -5.60
CA THR A 127 -22.82 -11.61 -4.77
C THR A 127 -23.13 -11.02 -3.40
N SER A 128 -22.16 -10.37 -2.77
CA SER A 128 -22.32 -9.72 -1.46
C SER A 128 -23.37 -8.60 -1.51
N MET A 129 -23.33 -7.76 -2.55
CA MET A 129 -24.33 -6.71 -2.74
C MET A 129 -25.72 -7.29 -3.01
N HIS A 130 -25.81 -8.39 -3.77
CA HIS A 130 -27.07 -9.08 -4.01
C HIS A 130 -27.64 -9.70 -2.72
N MET A 131 -26.83 -10.44 -1.96
CA MET A 131 -27.25 -11.08 -0.70
C MET A 131 -27.78 -10.08 0.33
N THR A 132 -27.26 -8.84 0.32
CA THR A 132 -27.66 -7.80 1.27
C THR A 132 -28.84 -6.93 0.81
N ASN A 133 -29.47 -7.24 -0.34
CA ASN A 133 -30.69 -6.56 -0.77
C ASN A 133 -31.90 -6.98 0.11
N MET A 134 -32.94 -6.14 0.14
CA MET A 134 -34.18 -6.44 0.85
C MET A 134 -34.82 -7.71 0.27
N GLY A 135 -35.29 -8.61 1.13
CA GLY A 135 -35.92 -9.88 0.73
C GLY A 135 -34.93 -11.03 0.48
N ASN A 136 -33.62 -10.78 0.52
CA ASN A 136 -32.59 -11.81 0.42
C ASN A 136 -32.10 -12.26 1.81
N THR A 137 -30.85 -12.72 1.91
CA THR A 137 -30.27 -13.40 3.07
C THR A 137 -30.58 -12.67 4.38
N ALA A 138 -31.28 -13.36 5.28
CA ALA A 138 -31.58 -12.93 6.64
C ALA A 138 -30.93 -13.84 7.70
N ASP A 139 -30.11 -14.80 7.27
CA ASP A 139 -29.28 -15.63 8.13
C ASP A 139 -27.92 -14.94 8.34
N ALA A 140 -27.57 -14.68 9.60
CA ALA A 140 -26.33 -14.02 9.98
C ALA A 140 -25.10 -14.90 9.70
N GLU A 141 -25.20 -16.22 9.84
CA GLU A 141 -24.07 -17.11 9.56
C GLU A 141 -23.70 -17.07 8.08
N ALA A 142 -24.68 -17.22 7.19
CA ALA A 142 -24.46 -17.10 5.75
C ALA A 142 -23.85 -15.74 5.34
N LEU A 143 -24.26 -14.64 5.99
CA LEU A 143 -23.70 -13.31 5.74
C LEU A 143 -22.24 -13.19 6.20
N VAL A 144 -21.90 -13.76 7.35
CA VAL A 144 -20.51 -13.78 7.85
C VAL A 144 -19.64 -14.67 6.98
N ARG A 145 -20.10 -15.85 6.58
CA ARG A 145 -19.38 -16.75 5.66
C ARG A 145 -19.09 -16.06 4.32
N GLN A 146 -20.05 -15.35 3.74
CA GLN A 146 -19.79 -14.55 2.53
C GLN A 146 -18.81 -13.40 2.79
N SER A 147 -18.81 -12.80 3.99
CA SER A 147 -17.87 -11.73 4.37
C SER A 147 -16.43 -12.26 4.41
N LEU A 148 -16.23 -13.48 4.91
CA LEU A 148 -14.94 -14.17 4.87
C LEU A 148 -14.52 -14.44 3.42
N ARG A 149 -15.43 -14.96 2.59
CA ARG A 149 -15.15 -15.26 1.17
C ARG A 149 -14.77 -14.01 0.38
N VAL A 150 -15.52 -12.92 0.49
CA VAL A 150 -15.21 -11.66 -0.23
C VAL A 150 -13.93 -11.00 0.30
N GLY A 151 -13.67 -11.07 1.61
CA GLY A 151 -12.41 -10.62 2.19
C GLY A 151 -11.20 -11.44 1.73
N MET A 152 -11.35 -12.76 1.52
CA MET A 152 -10.29 -13.59 0.94
C MET A 152 -10.08 -13.32 -0.55
N ALA A 153 -11.13 -12.94 -1.29
CA ALA A 153 -11.00 -12.53 -2.68
C ALA A 153 -10.16 -11.25 -2.85
N ASP A 154 -10.10 -10.41 -1.82
CA ASP A 154 -9.15 -9.31 -1.71
C ASP A 154 -7.73 -9.83 -1.43
N GLY A 155 -7.52 -10.44 -0.25
CA GLY A 155 -6.19 -10.80 0.22
C GLY A 155 -5.43 -11.79 -0.68
N TRP A 156 -6.11 -12.79 -1.23
CA TRP A 156 -5.55 -13.79 -2.16
C TRP A 156 -5.90 -13.49 -3.62
N GLY A 157 -6.40 -12.30 -3.91
CA GLY A 157 -6.77 -11.87 -5.26
C GLY A 157 -6.29 -10.45 -5.50
N GLY A 158 -7.18 -9.47 -5.33
CA GLY A 158 -6.93 -8.07 -5.69
C GLY A 158 -5.63 -7.51 -5.10
N SER A 159 -5.44 -7.63 -3.78
CA SER A 159 -4.23 -7.15 -3.11
C SER A 159 -2.98 -7.90 -3.55
N MET A 160 -3.01 -9.24 -3.58
CA MET A 160 -1.83 -10.04 -3.92
C MET A 160 -1.40 -9.84 -5.38
N MET A 161 -2.34 -9.84 -6.33
CA MET A 161 -2.03 -9.51 -7.73
C MET A 161 -1.53 -8.08 -7.88
N GLY A 162 -2.17 -7.12 -7.19
CA GLY A 162 -1.71 -5.73 -7.16
C GLY A 162 -0.25 -5.64 -6.74
N THR A 163 0.15 -6.30 -5.65
CA THR A 163 1.55 -6.34 -5.18
C THR A 163 2.49 -6.98 -6.21
N GLU A 164 2.18 -8.17 -6.72
CA GLU A 164 3.04 -8.88 -7.69
C GLU A 164 3.26 -8.06 -8.97
N PHE A 165 2.19 -7.49 -9.52
CA PHE A 165 2.28 -6.69 -10.75
C PHE A 165 2.97 -5.35 -10.53
N THR A 166 2.78 -4.73 -9.35
CA THR A 166 3.50 -3.51 -8.96
C THR A 166 5.00 -3.79 -8.84
N ASP A 167 5.40 -4.93 -8.29
CA ASP A 167 6.81 -5.33 -8.21
C ASP A 167 7.42 -5.60 -9.60
N ILE A 168 6.67 -6.22 -10.51
CA ILE A 168 7.10 -6.43 -11.91
C ILE A 168 7.33 -5.09 -12.63
N LEU A 169 6.40 -4.14 -12.46
CA LEU A 169 6.42 -2.85 -13.16
C LEU A 169 7.41 -1.85 -12.55
N PHE A 170 7.47 -1.77 -11.23
CA PHE A 170 8.19 -0.71 -10.53
C PHE A 170 9.45 -1.23 -9.81
N GLY A 171 9.67 -2.55 -9.83
CA GLY A 171 10.79 -3.23 -9.20
C GLY A 171 10.42 -3.76 -7.82
N THR A 172 10.82 -5.00 -7.53
CA THR A 172 10.68 -5.59 -6.19
C THR A 172 11.44 -4.73 -5.16
N PRO A 173 10.81 -4.28 -4.07
CA PRO A 173 11.47 -3.48 -3.06
C PRO A 173 12.71 -4.16 -2.44
N THR A 174 13.69 -3.35 -2.06
CA THR A 174 14.92 -3.79 -1.37
C THR A 174 15.23 -2.86 -0.22
N VAL A 175 16.11 -3.29 0.71
CA VAL A 175 16.43 -2.53 1.91
C VAL A 175 16.91 -1.13 1.58
N ARG A 176 16.26 -0.12 2.17
CA ARG A 176 16.55 1.30 1.97
C ARG A 176 16.34 2.08 3.26
N THR A 177 17.16 3.11 3.44
CA THR A 177 16.98 4.11 4.49
C THR A 177 16.11 5.25 3.98
N THR A 178 15.27 5.79 4.86
CA THR A 178 14.42 6.95 4.63
C THR A 178 14.18 7.68 5.95
N GLU A 179 13.39 8.75 5.91
CA GLU A 179 12.97 9.51 7.08
C GLU A 179 11.45 9.66 7.07
N GLY A 180 10.86 9.83 8.26
CA GLY A 180 9.45 10.15 8.37
C GLY A 180 9.10 11.21 9.41
N ASN A 181 7.83 11.61 9.38
CA ASN A 181 7.19 12.72 10.09
C ASN A 181 7.24 14.06 9.34
N LEU A 182 6.47 15.05 9.80
CA LEU A 182 6.29 16.34 9.10
C LEU A 182 7.59 17.15 8.92
N GLY A 183 8.64 16.85 9.70
CA GLY A 183 9.93 17.50 9.57
C GLY A 183 10.70 17.19 8.28
N VAL A 184 10.25 16.21 7.49
CA VAL A 184 10.85 15.90 6.18
C VAL A 184 10.54 16.93 5.09
N LEU A 185 9.69 17.92 5.38
CA LEU A 185 9.42 19.05 4.49
C LEU A 185 10.56 20.07 4.56
N GLU A 186 10.86 20.72 3.44
CA GLU A 186 12.03 21.58 3.30
C GLU A 186 11.62 23.05 3.06
N LYS A 187 12.22 23.96 3.83
CA LYS A 187 11.91 25.40 3.72
C LYS A 187 12.42 26.03 2.43
N ASP A 188 13.45 25.48 1.83
CA ASP A 188 14.16 26.03 0.67
C ASP A 188 14.05 25.16 -0.58
N GLN A 189 13.19 24.13 -0.58
CA GLN A 189 12.86 23.31 -1.75
C GLN A 189 11.36 23.36 -2.05
N VAL A 190 11.00 23.00 -3.29
CA VAL A 190 9.59 22.81 -3.69
C VAL A 190 9.08 21.52 -3.05
N ASN A 191 8.09 21.60 -2.16
CA ASN A 191 7.51 20.43 -1.51
C ASN A 191 6.28 19.94 -2.27
N ILE A 192 6.36 18.72 -2.80
CA ILE A 192 5.25 18.03 -3.46
C ILE A 192 4.90 16.81 -2.62
N ILE A 193 3.64 16.69 -2.24
CA ILE A 193 3.11 15.53 -1.53
C ILE A 193 2.35 14.64 -2.49
N VAL A 194 2.78 13.39 -2.62
CA VAL A 194 1.98 12.31 -3.24
C VAL A 194 1.14 11.64 -2.16
N HIS A 195 -0.18 11.55 -2.36
CA HIS A 195 -1.09 10.97 -1.38
C HIS A 195 -2.20 10.14 -2.04
N GLY A 196 -2.42 8.93 -1.55
CA GLY A 196 -3.42 8.02 -2.09
C GLY A 196 -2.94 6.59 -1.98
N HIS A 197 -3.22 5.80 -3.01
CA HIS A 197 -3.00 4.35 -3.10
C HIS A 197 -2.60 3.88 -4.51
N ASP A 198 -2.57 4.72 -5.55
CA ASP A 198 -2.20 4.31 -6.91
C ASP A 198 -0.69 4.50 -7.19
N PRO A 199 0.12 3.42 -7.20
CA PRO A 199 1.54 3.52 -7.43
C PRO A 199 1.87 3.89 -8.88
N ALA A 200 1.03 3.55 -9.88
CA ALA A 200 1.30 3.94 -11.26
C ALA A 200 1.34 5.46 -11.40
N PHE A 201 0.39 6.14 -10.77
CA PHE A 201 0.41 7.59 -10.66
C PHE A 201 1.65 8.12 -9.91
N SER A 202 1.88 7.65 -8.68
CA SER A 202 2.96 8.21 -7.85
C SER A 202 4.36 7.96 -8.42
N GLU A 203 4.58 6.81 -9.05
CA GLU A 203 5.86 6.43 -9.69
C GLU A 203 6.26 7.49 -10.71
N MET A 204 5.32 7.91 -11.57
CA MET A 204 5.60 8.88 -12.61
C MET A 204 5.89 10.27 -12.05
N VAL A 205 5.21 10.67 -10.96
CA VAL A 205 5.49 11.94 -10.29
C VAL A 205 6.88 11.94 -9.65
N VAL A 206 7.28 10.83 -9.00
CA VAL A 206 8.62 10.65 -8.45
C VAL A 206 9.67 10.73 -9.58
N VAL A 207 9.53 9.92 -10.62
CA VAL A 207 10.46 9.91 -11.76
C VAL A 207 10.55 11.28 -12.43
N ALA A 208 9.43 11.97 -12.66
CA ALA A 208 9.42 13.30 -13.24
C ALA A 208 10.19 14.31 -12.39
N SER A 209 10.06 14.23 -11.06
CA SER A 209 10.76 15.13 -10.13
C SER A 209 12.28 14.96 -10.13
N GLU A 210 12.77 13.77 -10.45
CA GLU A 210 14.20 13.43 -10.51
C GLU A 210 14.84 13.84 -11.85
N LEU A 211 14.05 14.19 -12.86
CA LEU A 211 14.56 14.63 -14.14
C LEU A 211 15.36 15.92 -13.98
N LYS A 212 16.54 15.95 -14.60
CA LYS A 212 17.43 17.11 -14.57
C LYS A 212 16.72 18.39 -15.04
N GLU A 213 15.87 18.30 -16.06
CA GLU A 213 15.09 19.45 -16.55
C GLU A 213 14.16 20.05 -15.49
N MET A 214 13.56 19.22 -14.63
CA MET A 214 12.69 19.69 -13.55
C MET A 214 13.50 20.28 -12.40
N THR A 215 14.62 19.66 -12.03
CA THR A 215 15.52 20.18 -10.99
C THR A 215 16.15 21.52 -11.40
N ASP A 216 16.60 21.64 -12.66
CA ASP A 216 17.10 22.91 -13.22
C ASP A 216 15.99 23.98 -13.21
N TYR A 217 14.74 23.59 -13.54
CA TYR A 217 13.62 24.51 -13.52
C TYR A 217 13.27 25.01 -12.12
N ALA A 218 13.25 24.12 -11.11
CA ALA A 218 13.07 24.48 -9.70
C ALA A 218 14.14 25.47 -9.23
N THR A 219 15.40 25.24 -9.64
CA THR A 219 16.52 26.14 -9.37
C THR A 219 16.32 27.52 -10.00
N SER A 220 15.83 27.56 -11.25
CA SER A 220 15.53 28.81 -11.95
C SER A 220 14.42 29.65 -11.28
N LYS A 221 13.55 29.01 -10.49
CA LYS A 221 12.47 29.63 -9.69
C LYS A 221 12.89 29.98 -8.26
N GLY A 222 14.16 29.77 -7.91
CA GLY A 222 14.73 30.14 -6.61
C GLY A 222 14.59 29.09 -5.51
N ALA A 223 14.13 27.87 -5.82
CA ALA A 223 14.22 26.74 -4.90
C ALA A 223 15.60 26.07 -5.01
N LYS A 224 16.07 25.40 -3.96
CA LYS A 224 17.32 24.61 -4.00
C LYS A 224 17.15 23.23 -4.63
N GLY A 225 15.92 22.81 -4.86
CA GLY A 225 15.57 21.49 -5.38
C GLY A 225 14.08 21.21 -5.28
N ILE A 226 13.73 19.96 -5.52
CA ILE A 226 12.37 19.43 -5.39
C ILE A 226 12.42 18.35 -4.29
N ASN A 227 11.55 18.51 -3.31
CA ASN A 227 11.33 17.55 -2.25
C ASN A 227 10.01 16.81 -2.47
N ILE A 228 10.09 15.53 -2.86
CA ILE A 228 8.93 14.65 -2.83
C ILE A 228 8.81 14.03 -1.45
N ALA A 229 7.62 14.17 -0.85
CA ALA A 229 7.23 13.42 0.34
C ALA A 229 5.90 12.71 0.11
N GLY A 230 5.61 11.68 0.90
CA GLY A 230 4.38 10.90 0.74
C GLY A 230 3.48 10.91 1.98
N LEU A 231 2.17 10.70 1.75
CA LEU A 231 1.19 10.35 2.79
C LEU A 231 0.45 9.03 2.47
N CYS A 232 0.20 8.22 3.50
CA CYS A 232 -0.55 6.96 3.39
C CYS A 232 0.09 5.92 2.43
N CYS A 233 -0.69 5.09 1.74
CA CYS A 233 -0.15 3.91 1.04
C CYS A 233 0.72 4.27 -0.17
N THR A 234 0.35 5.27 -0.97
CA THR A 234 1.20 5.74 -2.09
C THR A 234 2.58 6.19 -1.60
N ALA A 235 2.66 6.75 -0.37
CA ALA A 235 3.94 7.03 0.26
C ALA A 235 4.74 5.76 0.51
N ASN A 236 4.11 4.73 1.07
CA ASN A 236 4.78 3.47 1.35
C ASN A 236 5.32 2.85 0.06
N GLU A 237 4.53 2.82 -1.03
CA GLU A 237 4.98 2.31 -2.33
C GLU A 237 6.22 3.06 -2.85
N ALA A 238 6.17 4.40 -2.84
CA ALA A 238 7.29 5.24 -3.26
C ALA A 238 8.51 5.13 -2.33
N THR A 239 8.29 5.02 -1.02
CA THR A 239 9.35 4.86 -0.02
C THR A 239 10.08 3.53 -0.23
N MET A 240 9.33 2.44 -0.40
CA MET A 240 9.88 1.09 -0.54
C MET A 240 10.73 0.92 -1.79
N ARG A 241 10.47 1.70 -2.86
CA ARG A 241 11.18 1.59 -4.15
C ARG A 241 12.22 2.69 -4.39
N HIS A 242 11.96 3.90 -3.95
CA HIS A 242 12.79 5.08 -4.21
C HIS A 242 13.38 5.74 -2.96
N GLY A 243 12.95 5.34 -1.76
CA GLY A 243 13.38 5.97 -0.51
C GLY A 243 12.73 7.33 -0.23
N VAL A 244 11.67 7.68 -0.96
CA VAL A 244 10.86 8.90 -0.75
C VAL A 244 10.49 9.06 0.72
N ARG A 245 10.61 10.28 1.26
CA ARG A 245 10.38 10.53 2.69
C ARG A 245 8.88 10.52 3.03
N MET A 246 8.53 10.03 4.21
CA MET A 246 7.13 9.92 4.64
C MET A 246 6.70 11.14 5.46
N ALA A 247 5.90 12.05 4.88
CA ALA A 247 5.39 13.21 5.61
C ALA A 247 4.49 12.82 6.79
N GLY A 248 3.78 11.70 6.70
CA GLY A 248 2.90 11.23 7.76
C GLY A 248 1.86 10.22 7.31
N ASN A 249 0.93 9.91 8.21
CA ASN A 249 -0.15 8.95 8.02
C ASN A 249 -1.54 9.61 7.92
N PHE A 250 -2.59 8.79 7.97
CA PHE A 250 -3.98 9.17 7.68
C PHE A 250 -4.46 10.45 8.38
N LEU A 251 -4.20 10.63 9.68
CA LEU A 251 -4.64 11.85 10.40
C LEU A 251 -3.66 13.02 10.32
N GLN A 252 -2.52 12.87 9.63
CA GLN A 252 -1.54 13.95 9.42
C GLN A 252 -1.69 14.64 8.07
N GLN A 253 -2.60 14.19 7.20
CA GLN A 253 -2.78 14.78 5.87
C GLN A 253 -3.14 16.27 5.90
N GLU A 254 -4.01 16.68 6.83
CA GLU A 254 -4.34 18.10 7.03
C GLU A 254 -3.17 18.85 7.70
N ASN A 255 -2.46 18.21 8.62
CA ASN A 255 -1.32 18.81 9.31
C ASN A 255 -0.16 19.14 8.37
N ALA A 256 0.03 18.35 7.30
CA ALA A 256 1.01 18.64 6.28
C ALA A 256 0.72 19.97 5.56
N LEU A 257 -0.55 20.24 5.21
CA LEU A 257 -0.97 21.54 4.67
C LEU A 257 -0.79 22.68 5.67
N LEU A 258 -1.09 22.44 6.94
CA LEU A 258 -0.97 23.45 8.00
C LEU A 258 0.48 23.94 8.23
N THR A 259 1.49 23.23 7.72
CA THR A 259 2.87 23.72 7.74
C THR A 259 3.08 24.97 6.89
N GLY A 260 2.20 25.22 5.91
CA GLY A 260 2.33 26.31 4.93
C GLY A 260 3.50 26.13 3.96
N ALA A 261 4.18 24.98 3.96
CA ALA A 261 5.36 24.70 3.15
C ALA A 261 5.08 23.91 1.86
N VAL A 262 3.86 23.39 1.68
CA VAL A 262 3.52 22.46 0.61
C VAL A 262 3.05 23.24 -0.63
N GLU A 263 3.74 23.12 -1.76
CA GLU A 263 3.30 23.73 -3.03
C GLU A 263 2.16 22.96 -3.65
N MET A 264 2.19 21.64 -3.53
CA MET A 264 1.18 20.77 -4.11
C MET A 264 0.96 19.53 -3.26
N ILE A 265 -0.30 19.18 -3.07
CA ILE A 265 -0.70 17.83 -2.68
C ILE A 265 -1.48 17.21 -3.84
N CYS A 266 -0.87 16.20 -4.46
CA CYS A 266 -1.40 15.52 -5.63
C CYS A 266 -1.92 14.15 -5.22
N VAL A 267 -3.18 13.88 -5.54
CA VAL A 267 -3.91 12.75 -4.98
C VAL A 267 -4.61 11.91 -6.04
N ASP A 268 -4.58 10.60 -5.82
CA ASP A 268 -5.26 9.61 -6.66
C ASP A 268 -6.62 9.20 -6.05
N VAL A 269 -6.70 8.08 -5.34
CA VAL A 269 -7.89 7.45 -4.76
C VAL A 269 -7.65 7.03 -3.31
N GLN A 270 -8.76 6.84 -2.58
CA GLN A 270 -8.85 6.22 -1.25
C GLN A 270 -8.16 7.00 -0.11
N CYS A 271 -8.85 7.10 1.04
CA CYS A 271 -8.39 7.73 2.29
C CYS A 271 -8.02 9.23 2.22
N ILE A 272 -8.29 9.90 1.11
CA ILE A 272 -8.09 11.34 0.93
C ILE A 272 -9.29 12.08 1.54
N PHE A 273 -9.04 12.95 2.50
CA PHE A 273 -10.09 13.74 3.12
C PHE A 273 -10.61 14.81 2.17
N PRO A 274 -11.93 14.89 1.95
CA PRO A 274 -12.52 16.00 1.22
C PRO A 274 -12.26 17.37 1.86
N SER A 275 -11.91 17.42 3.16
CA SER A 275 -11.53 18.66 3.85
C SER A 275 -10.21 19.26 3.34
N LEU A 276 -9.37 18.49 2.64
CA LEU A 276 -8.15 19.02 2.01
C LEU A 276 -8.45 20.10 0.96
N GLY A 277 -9.59 20.02 0.26
CA GLY A 277 -10.02 21.04 -0.70
C GLY A 277 -10.16 22.43 -0.09
N PRO A 278 -11.13 22.65 0.82
CA PRO A 278 -11.29 23.95 1.48
C PRO A 278 -10.08 24.34 2.35
N LEU A 279 -9.32 23.37 2.87
CA LEU A 279 -8.09 23.68 3.62
C LEU A 279 -7.00 24.25 2.71
N ALA A 280 -6.81 23.70 1.51
CA ALA A 280 -5.81 24.17 0.56
C ALA A 280 -6.07 25.63 0.12
N GLU A 281 -7.34 26.05 0.01
CA GLU A 281 -7.71 27.44 -0.30
C GLU A 281 -7.22 28.47 0.75
N CYS A 282 -6.92 28.01 1.98
CA CYS A 282 -6.36 28.86 3.03
C CYS A 282 -4.85 29.15 2.85
N PHE A 283 -4.18 28.40 1.98
CA PHE A 283 -2.74 28.46 1.71
C PHE A 283 -2.48 28.74 0.22
N HIS A 284 -1.22 28.73 -0.20
CA HIS A 284 -0.89 28.76 -1.63
C HIS A 284 -1.02 27.39 -2.28
N THR A 285 -1.11 26.33 -1.48
CA THR A 285 -1.05 24.94 -1.94
C THR A 285 -2.06 24.63 -3.03
N LYS A 286 -1.60 23.99 -4.11
CA LYS A 286 -2.46 23.41 -5.12
C LYS A 286 -2.90 22.02 -4.68
N PHE A 287 -4.19 21.83 -4.51
CA PHE A 287 -4.78 20.50 -4.30
C PHE A 287 -5.20 19.91 -5.64
N VAL A 288 -4.54 18.84 -6.07
CA VAL A 288 -4.76 18.23 -7.39
C VAL A 288 -5.33 16.83 -7.21
N THR A 289 -6.47 16.54 -7.83
CA THR A 289 -7.04 15.18 -7.92
C THR A 289 -6.80 14.62 -9.32
N THR A 290 -6.36 13.36 -9.42
CA THR A 290 -5.93 12.78 -10.70
C THR A 290 -6.80 11.65 -11.24
N SER A 291 -7.52 10.95 -10.36
CA SER A 291 -8.38 9.84 -10.75
C SER A 291 -9.83 10.29 -11.04
N PRO A 292 -10.48 9.78 -12.11
CA PRO A 292 -11.91 9.99 -12.32
C PRO A 292 -12.80 9.38 -11.23
N ILE A 293 -12.28 8.40 -10.48
CA ILE A 293 -12.99 7.71 -9.39
C ILE A 293 -13.15 8.62 -8.16
N ALA A 294 -12.17 9.47 -7.89
CA ALA A 294 -12.10 10.29 -6.69
C ALA A 294 -11.98 11.79 -7.05
N ARG A 295 -13.14 12.41 -7.34
CA ARG A 295 -13.23 13.85 -7.60
C ARG A 295 -13.68 14.59 -6.35
N ILE A 296 -12.90 15.59 -5.94
CA ILE A 296 -13.10 16.32 -4.69
C ILE A 296 -13.34 17.81 -4.99
N PRO A 297 -14.44 18.42 -4.51
CA PRO A 297 -14.66 19.86 -4.66
C PRO A 297 -13.50 20.69 -4.09
N GLY A 298 -13.17 21.80 -4.76
CA GLY A 298 -12.02 22.66 -4.38
C GLY A 298 -10.66 22.14 -4.88
N SER A 299 -10.62 21.02 -5.62
CA SER A 299 -9.41 20.55 -6.28
C SER A 299 -9.27 21.08 -7.72
N ILE A 300 -8.03 21.09 -8.20
CA ILE A 300 -7.70 21.13 -9.62
C ILE A 300 -7.78 19.68 -10.12
N TYR A 301 -8.62 19.42 -11.11
CA TYR A 301 -8.72 18.09 -11.70
C TYR A 301 -7.82 17.95 -12.92
N ILE A 302 -6.86 17.03 -12.85
CA ILE A 302 -5.95 16.68 -13.95
C ILE A 302 -6.06 15.18 -14.15
N LYS A 303 -6.86 14.75 -15.12
CA LYS A 303 -7.01 13.31 -15.40
C LYS A 303 -5.64 12.72 -15.72
N PHE A 304 -5.26 11.67 -15.01
CA PHE A 304 -4.07 10.89 -15.31
C PHE A 304 -4.41 9.74 -16.25
N ASP A 305 -3.64 9.60 -17.32
CA ASP A 305 -3.79 8.58 -18.36
C ASP A 305 -2.46 7.84 -18.50
N THR A 306 -2.51 6.51 -18.55
CA THR A 306 -1.32 5.65 -18.50
C THR A 306 -0.39 5.83 -19.71
N GLU A 307 -0.96 6.13 -20.89
CA GLU A 307 -0.19 6.33 -22.13
C GLU A 307 0.65 7.61 -22.12
N THR A 308 0.18 8.68 -21.46
CA THR A 308 0.83 10.00 -21.40
C THR A 308 1.33 10.34 -20.00
N ALA A 309 1.45 9.31 -19.15
CA ALA A 309 1.64 9.42 -17.72
C ALA A 309 2.87 10.25 -17.31
N LEU A 310 4.02 10.04 -17.99
CA LEU A 310 5.24 10.78 -17.69
C LEU A 310 5.13 12.27 -18.07
N ASP A 311 4.53 12.59 -19.22
CA ASP A 311 4.34 13.98 -19.65
C ASP A 311 3.38 14.72 -18.71
N GLN A 312 2.28 14.07 -18.33
CA GLN A 312 1.35 14.60 -17.34
C GLN A 312 2.02 14.80 -15.98
N ALA A 313 2.88 13.87 -15.55
CA ALA A 313 3.65 14.02 -14.32
C ALA A 313 4.63 15.20 -14.38
N LYS A 314 5.31 15.44 -15.52
CA LYS A 314 6.14 16.63 -15.73
C LYS A 314 5.32 17.91 -15.61
N ASP A 315 4.13 17.95 -16.19
CA ASP A 315 3.24 19.12 -16.09
C ASP A 315 2.79 19.37 -14.64
N ILE A 316 2.49 18.31 -13.89
CA ILE A 316 2.15 18.38 -12.45
C ILE A 316 3.33 18.93 -11.64
N VAL A 317 4.53 18.37 -11.83
CA VAL A 317 5.74 18.83 -11.13
C VAL A 317 6.06 20.29 -11.48
N LYS A 318 5.99 20.64 -12.76
CA LYS A 318 6.17 22.02 -13.22
C LYS A 318 5.17 22.98 -12.59
N MET A 319 3.90 22.59 -12.50
CA MET A 319 2.87 23.39 -11.84
C MET A 319 3.15 23.60 -10.35
N ALA A 320 3.71 22.61 -9.65
CA ALA A 320 4.13 22.76 -8.26
C ALA A 320 5.34 23.71 -8.13
N ILE A 321 6.34 23.56 -9.01
CA ILE A 321 7.51 24.45 -9.07
C ILE A 321 7.09 25.90 -9.32
N ASP A 322 6.19 26.15 -10.28
CA ASP A 322 5.65 27.47 -10.54
C ASP A 322 4.92 28.05 -9.32
N ASN A 323 4.30 27.20 -8.51
CA ASN A 323 3.59 27.65 -7.32
C ASN A 323 4.50 28.04 -6.14
N TYR A 324 5.80 27.70 -6.19
CA TYR A 324 6.76 28.01 -5.12
C TYR A 324 6.85 29.51 -4.82
N GLU A 325 6.74 30.36 -5.85
CA GLU A 325 6.77 31.83 -5.68
C GLU A 325 5.59 32.36 -4.83
N ASN A 326 4.49 31.62 -4.74
CA ASN A 326 3.30 32.00 -3.99
C ASN A 326 3.41 31.62 -2.50
N ARG A 327 4.47 30.92 -2.08
CA ARG A 327 4.69 30.51 -0.69
C ARG A 327 4.83 31.74 0.20
N LYS A 328 3.99 31.83 1.23
CA LYS A 328 4.07 32.88 2.26
C LYS A 328 5.10 32.48 3.31
N VAL A 329 6.37 32.82 3.06
CA VAL A 329 7.52 32.40 3.88
C VAL A 329 7.35 32.74 5.36
N ASP A 330 6.70 33.88 5.68
CA ASP A 330 6.41 34.33 7.05
C ASP A 330 5.38 33.46 7.79
N LYS A 331 4.62 32.64 7.06
CA LYS A 331 3.61 31.71 7.60
C LYS A 331 4.06 30.26 7.62
N VAL A 332 5.30 29.97 7.21
CA VAL A 332 5.83 28.60 7.17
C VAL A 332 6.24 28.15 8.58
N PHE A 333 5.67 27.04 9.02
CA PHE A 333 6.07 26.34 10.24
C PHE A 333 6.21 24.83 9.97
N ILE A 334 7.46 24.37 9.86
CA ILE A 334 7.78 22.95 9.74
C ILE A 334 8.29 22.47 11.11
N PRO A 335 7.62 21.51 11.76
CA PRO A 335 8.12 20.91 13.00
C PRO A 335 9.48 20.25 12.76
N SER A 336 10.43 20.40 13.69
CA SER A 336 11.80 19.91 13.50
C SER A 336 12.00 18.41 13.74
N HIS A 337 10.92 17.65 13.96
CA HIS A 337 11.01 16.24 14.33
C HIS A 337 10.94 15.36 13.09
N THR A 338 11.98 14.57 12.89
CA THR A 338 12.06 13.46 11.94
C THR A 338 12.59 12.24 12.67
N GLU A 339 12.31 11.06 12.11
CA GLU A 339 12.91 9.80 12.57
C GLU A 339 13.41 9.04 11.33
N GLU A 340 14.58 8.42 11.46
CA GLU A 340 15.12 7.52 10.45
C GLU A 340 14.34 6.19 10.46
N ALA A 341 14.15 5.61 9.29
CA ALA A 341 13.59 4.28 9.14
C ALA A 341 14.35 3.48 8.07
N VAL A 342 14.46 2.18 8.32
CA VAL A 342 14.90 1.18 7.35
C VAL A 342 13.66 0.40 6.91
N VAL A 343 13.40 0.42 5.61
CA VAL A 343 12.22 -0.21 4.98
C VAL A 343 12.68 -1.10 3.83
N GLY A 344 11.74 -1.66 3.06
CA GLY A 344 12.08 -2.42 1.85
C GLY A 344 12.19 -3.92 2.08
N TYR A 345 11.33 -4.48 2.94
CA TYR A 345 11.34 -5.91 3.31
C TYR A 345 10.15 -6.71 2.72
N PRO A 346 10.05 -6.90 1.38
CA PRO A 346 9.18 -7.92 0.83
C PRO A 346 9.70 -9.32 1.19
N THR A 347 8.91 -10.35 0.89
CA THR A 347 9.23 -11.75 1.22
C THR A 347 10.65 -12.15 0.79
N ASP A 348 11.03 -11.78 -0.43
CA ASP A 348 12.29 -12.20 -1.04
C ASP A 348 13.48 -11.48 -0.39
N GLN A 349 13.29 -10.22 0.02
CA GLN A 349 14.33 -9.50 0.76
C GLN A 349 14.48 -10.05 2.18
N ILE A 350 13.39 -10.37 2.88
CA ILE A 350 13.47 -11.00 4.21
C ILE A 350 14.26 -12.31 4.13
N ILE A 351 13.98 -13.15 3.12
CA ILE A 351 14.72 -14.39 2.89
C ILE A 351 16.22 -14.11 2.66
N ARG A 352 16.58 -13.08 1.89
CA ARG A 352 17.99 -12.70 1.66
C ARG A 352 18.71 -12.32 2.95
N GLU A 353 18.05 -11.61 3.88
CA GLU A 353 18.64 -11.27 5.18
C GLU A 353 18.85 -12.54 6.03
N LEU A 354 17.87 -13.45 6.03
CA LEU A 354 17.98 -14.72 6.75
C LEU A 354 19.06 -15.63 6.17
N ASP A 355 19.31 -15.59 4.86
CA ASP A 355 20.40 -16.34 4.21
C ASP A 355 21.79 -15.92 4.71
N GLY A 356 21.93 -14.70 5.22
CA GLY A 356 23.15 -14.20 5.85
C GLY A 356 23.52 -14.95 7.13
N VAL A 357 22.54 -15.56 7.80
CA VAL A 357 22.73 -16.31 9.05
C VAL A 357 22.56 -17.83 8.88
N THR A 358 22.32 -18.30 7.65
CA THR A 358 22.18 -19.72 7.30
C THR A 358 23.55 -20.38 7.08
N ASN A 359 23.82 -21.48 7.80
CA ASN A 359 25.03 -22.28 7.61
C ASN A 359 24.87 -23.22 6.41
N THR A 360 25.57 -22.91 5.31
CA THR A 360 25.49 -23.64 4.04
C THR A 360 26.06 -25.06 4.07
N HIS A 361 26.76 -25.47 5.15
CA HIS A 361 27.17 -26.86 5.34
C HIS A 361 26.07 -27.75 5.89
N LEU A 362 25.02 -27.16 6.46
CA LEU A 362 23.93 -27.89 7.13
C LEU A 362 22.59 -27.69 6.41
N GLU A 363 22.38 -26.54 5.77
CA GLU A 363 21.07 -26.10 5.31
C GLU A 363 21.16 -25.37 3.95
N GLU A 364 20.09 -25.49 3.17
CA GLU A 364 19.92 -24.73 1.93
C GLU A 364 19.42 -23.31 2.22
N ARG A 365 19.89 -22.37 1.39
CA ARG A 365 19.45 -20.97 1.39
C ARG A 365 18.11 -20.81 0.67
N GLY A 366 17.46 -19.66 0.82
CA GLY A 366 16.21 -19.33 0.14
C GLY A 366 14.96 -19.67 0.94
N SER A 367 15.02 -19.68 2.28
CA SER A 367 13.86 -20.02 3.12
C SER A 367 13.76 -19.20 4.40
N TYR A 368 12.57 -19.21 5.01
CA TYR A 368 12.34 -18.63 6.34
C TYR A 368 12.86 -19.48 7.51
N LYS A 369 13.62 -20.54 7.23
CA LYS A 369 14.00 -21.53 8.24
C LYS A 369 14.69 -20.92 9.48
N PRO A 370 15.64 -19.95 9.37
CA PRO A 370 16.24 -19.33 10.55
C PRO A 370 15.21 -18.63 11.46
N ALA A 371 14.21 -17.96 10.88
CA ALA A 371 13.12 -17.34 11.63
C ALA A 371 12.20 -18.40 12.26
N ILE A 372 11.85 -19.44 11.50
CA ILE A 372 11.02 -20.56 11.99
C ILE A 372 11.69 -21.27 13.17
N ASP A 373 13.00 -21.51 13.10
CA ASP A 373 13.75 -22.18 14.16
C ASP A 373 13.90 -21.29 15.40
N SER A 374 14.01 -19.97 15.21
CA SER A 374 13.96 -19.00 16.31
C SER A 374 12.61 -19.02 17.03
N ILE A 375 11.51 -19.18 16.30
CA ILE A 375 10.17 -19.34 16.90
C ILE A 375 10.04 -20.70 17.61
N LYS A 376 10.45 -21.80 16.95
CA LYS A 376 10.36 -23.16 17.53
C LYS A 376 11.17 -23.33 18.81
N SER A 377 12.33 -22.68 18.88
CA SER A 377 13.19 -22.71 20.08
C SER A 377 12.69 -21.82 21.21
N GLY A 378 11.70 -20.95 20.94
CA GLY A 378 11.18 -19.97 21.90
C GLY A 378 12.06 -18.72 22.08
N VAL A 379 13.11 -18.55 21.26
CA VAL A 379 13.87 -17.29 21.18
C VAL A 379 12.96 -16.16 20.71
N LEU A 380 12.13 -16.44 19.70
CA LEU A 380 10.99 -15.61 19.35
C LEU A 380 9.72 -16.30 19.85
N ARG A 381 8.80 -15.54 20.44
CA ARG A 381 7.51 -16.06 20.92
C ARG A 381 6.47 -16.18 19.82
N GLY A 382 6.67 -15.46 18.72
CA GLY A 382 5.80 -15.48 17.56
C GLY A 382 6.05 -14.28 16.66
N ALA A 383 5.15 -14.08 15.69
CA ALA A 383 5.14 -12.93 14.81
C ALA A 383 3.73 -12.35 14.69
N VAL A 384 3.63 -11.02 14.56
CA VAL A 384 2.37 -10.28 14.43
C VAL A 384 2.47 -9.31 13.26
N ALA A 385 1.45 -9.31 12.41
CA ALA A 385 1.28 -8.27 11.40
C ALA A 385 0.55 -7.05 12.01
N MET A 386 1.22 -5.91 12.11
CA MET A 386 0.64 -4.66 12.59
C MET A 386 0.21 -3.79 11.40
N VAL A 387 -1.09 -3.68 11.22
CA VAL A 387 -1.71 -3.03 10.05
C VAL A 387 -2.80 -2.05 10.46
N GLY A 388 -3.33 -1.31 9.49
CA GLY A 388 -4.55 -0.51 9.65
C GLY A 388 -4.31 0.99 9.73
N CYS A 389 -5.37 1.70 10.11
CA CYS A 389 -5.50 3.15 9.97
C CYS A 389 -5.42 3.87 11.33
N ASN A 390 -5.61 5.18 11.30
CA ASN A 390 -5.94 5.96 12.50
C ASN A 390 -7.45 6.17 12.62
N ASN A 391 -7.92 6.41 13.84
CA ASN A 391 -9.32 6.74 14.10
C ASN A 391 -9.40 7.80 15.20
N PRO A 392 -10.11 8.92 15.00
CA PRO A 392 -10.18 10.01 15.99
C PRO A 392 -10.84 9.63 17.32
N LYS A 393 -11.46 8.44 17.42
CA LYS A 393 -11.92 7.86 18.70
C LYS A 393 -10.76 7.47 19.64
N VAL A 394 -9.55 7.36 19.10
CA VAL A 394 -8.33 7.04 19.84
C VAL A 394 -7.34 8.17 19.58
N ARG A 395 -6.51 8.50 20.59
CA ARG A 395 -5.41 9.45 20.39
C ARG A 395 -4.56 9.01 19.18
N PRO A 396 -4.23 9.91 18.23
CA PRO A 396 -3.44 9.54 17.05
C PRO A 396 -2.19 8.74 17.41
N ASP A 397 -1.96 7.66 16.67
CA ASP A 397 -0.87 6.68 16.79
C ASP A 397 -0.70 5.93 18.11
N TYR A 398 -1.36 6.35 19.19
CA TYR A 398 -1.15 5.80 20.53
C TYR A 398 -1.26 4.27 20.58
N SER A 399 -2.38 3.73 20.09
CA SER A 399 -2.56 2.27 20.09
C SER A 399 -1.55 1.53 19.23
N HIS A 400 -1.18 2.08 18.06
CA HIS A 400 -0.15 1.45 17.20
C HIS A 400 1.18 1.36 17.93
N ILE A 401 1.65 2.49 18.49
CA ILE A 401 2.96 2.58 19.14
C ILE A 401 3.02 1.73 20.39
N GLU A 402 2.02 1.83 21.28
CA GLU A 402 2.05 1.11 22.56
C GLU A 402 1.91 -0.41 22.35
N ILE A 403 1.06 -0.86 21.42
CA ILE A 403 0.96 -2.29 21.08
C ILE A 403 2.29 -2.78 20.50
N MET A 404 2.90 -2.04 19.57
CA MET A 404 4.19 -2.45 18.99
C MET A 404 5.28 -2.55 20.06
N LYS A 405 5.42 -1.54 20.93
CA LYS A 405 6.40 -1.57 22.02
C LYS A 405 6.21 -2.77 22.94
N GLU A 406 4.98 -3.05 23.34
CA GLU A 406 4.68 -4.22 24.19
C GLU A 406 5.01 -5.54 23.49
N LEU A 407 4.68 -5.69 22.20
CA LEU A 407 5.01 -6.88 21.42
C LEU A 407 6.54 -7.07 21.28
N LEU A 408 7.27 -6.00 20.93
CA LEU A 408 8.73 -6.03 20.78
C LEU A 408 9.42 -6.39 22.10
N ALA A 409 9.02 -5.76 23.22
CA ALA A 409 9.53 -6.06 24.55
C ALA A 409 9.26 -7.50 25.01
N ASN A 410 8.29 -8.17 24.38
CA ASN A 410 7.86 -9.53 24.67
C ASN A 410 8.33 -10.56 23.62
N ASP A 411 9.42 -10.28 22.90
CA ASP A 411 10.03 -11.19 21.91
C ASP A 411 9.10 -11.60 20.77
N ILE A 412 8.18 -10.71 20.38
CA ILE A 412 7.28 -10.92 19.25
C ILE A 412 7.77 -10.10 18.07
N LEU A 413 8.11 -10.78 16.97
CA LEU A 413 8.49 -10.15 15.72
C LEU A 413 7.29 -9.39 15.14
N ILE A 414 7.52 -8.18 14.61
CA ILE A 414 6.46 -7.38 13.99
C ILE A 414 6.78 -7.18 12.51
N VAL A 415 5.77 -7.39 11.67
CA VAL A 415 5.75 -6.91 10.28
C VAL A 415 4.71 -5.82 10.20
N ALA A 416 5.08 -4.60 9.79
CA ALA A 416 4.18 -3.46 9.76
C ALA A 416 3.83 -3.03 8.34
N SER A 417 2.58 -2.63 8.10
CA SER A 417 2.16 -2.03 6.82
C SER A 417 1.20 -0.84 7.01
N GLY A 418 0.92 -0.13 5.92
CA GLY A 418 -0.04 0.97 5.91
C GLY A 418 0.33 2.12 6.86
N CYS A 419 -0.68 2.72 7.49
CA CYS A 419 -0.46 3.81 8.45
C CYS A 419 0.18 3.34 9.78
N SER A 420 0.13 2.03 10.07
CA SER A 420 0.83 1.44 11.23
C SER A 420 2.34 1.48 11.02
N ALA A 421 2.84 1.15 9.82
CA ALA A 421 4.27 1.28 9.49
C ALA A 421 4.74 2.74 9.62
N GLN A 422 3.94 3.69 9.14
CA GLN A 422 4.26 5.12 9.29
C GLN A 422 4.23 5.59 10.76
N ALA A 423 3.36 5.02 11.59
CA ALA A 423 3.38 5.25 13.04
C ALA A 423 4.65 4.67 13.68
N ALA A 424 5.10 3.50 13.22
CA ALA A 424 6.36 2.87 13.64
C ALA A 424 7.57 3.74 13.29
N THR A 425 7.63 4.27 12.05
CA THR A 425 8.66 5.22 11.62
C THR A 425 8.72 6.43 12.55
N LYS A 426 7.60 7.11 12.77
CA LYS A 426 7.55 8.32 13.62
C LYS A 426 7.92 8.07 15.09
N ALA A 427 7.87 6.82 15.52
CA ALA A 427 8.23 6.41 16.87
C ALA A 427 9.66 5.83 16.96
N GLY A 428 10.42 5.85 15.86
CA GLY A 428 11.77 5.30 15.78
C GLY A 428 11.82 3.78 15.87
N LEU A 429 10.71 3.07 15.63
CA LEU A 429 10.61 1.61 15.76
C LEU A 429 11.09 0.84 14.52
N LEU A 430 11.36 1.54 13.42
CA LEU A 430 11.89 0.96 12.18
C LEU A 430 13.38 1.27 11.98
N SER A 431 14.10 1.63 13.05
CA SER A 431 15.55 1.76 13.05
C SER A 431 16.19 0.55 13.74
N LEU A 432 17.44 0.22 13.40
CA LEU A 432 18.14 -0.88 14.06
C LEU A 432 18.35 -0.64 15.57
N ASP A 433 18.39 0.63 16.00
CA ASP A 433 18.49 1.01 17.41
C ASP A 433 17.24 0.62 18.21
N ALA A 434 16.09 0.43 17.55
CA ALA A 434 14.86 -0.04 18.19
C ALA A 434 15.02 -1.43 18.83
N LYS A 435 16.05 -2.21 18.46
CA LYS A 435 16.37 -3.49 19.12
C LYS A 435 16.63 -3.35 20.62
N GLU A 436 17.00 -2.16 21.10
CA GLU A 436 17.19 -1.87 22.53
C GLU A 436 15.86 -1.82 23.29
N LEU A 437 14.73 -1.71 22.59
CA LEU A 437 13.37 -1.82 23.14
C LEU A 437 12.85 -3.25 23.12
N CYS A 438 13.52 -4.16 22.42
CA CYS A 438 13.11 -5.55 22.29
C CYS A 438 13.45 -6.38 23.53
N GLY A 439 12.72 -7.47 23.73
CA GLY A 439 13.13 -8.53 24.65
C GLY A 439 14.46 -9.17 24.24
N ASP A 440 15.10 -9.91 25.15
CA ASP A 440 16.44 -10.48 24.95
C ASP A 440 16.52 -11.39 23.71
N GLY A 441 15.44 -12.12 23.42
CA GLY A 441 15.38 -13.04 22.30
C GLY A 441 15.32 -12.31 20.96
N LEU A 442 14.38 -11.38 20.80
CA LEU A 442 14.25 -10.57 19.59
C LEU A 442 15.45 -9.66 19.39
N LYS A 443 15.98 -9.04 20.45
CA LYS A 443 17.21 -8.23 20.39
C LYS A 443 18.40 -9.04 19.85
N ARG A 444 18.55 -10.29 20.28
CA ARG A 444 19.59 -11.21 19.77
C ARG A 444 19.38 -11.52 18.30
N VAL A 445 18.15 -11.79 17.86
CA VAL A 445 17.82 -12.04 16.45
C VAL A 445 18.13 -10.81 15.60
N CYS A 446 17.65 -9.63 15.99
CA CYS A 446 17.94 -8.35 15.31
C CYS A 446 19.44 -8.08 15.21
N THR A 447 20.21 -8.37 16.26
CA THR A 447 21.67 -8.20 16.25
C THR A 447 22.37 -9.19 15.33
N LEU A 448 21.89 -10.44 15.26
CA LEU A 448 22.50 -11.48 14.45
C LEU A 448 22.22 -11.29 12.95
N VAL A 449 20.97 -10.94 12.62
CA VAL A 449 20.51 -10.76 11.24
C VAL A 449 20.85 -9.36 10.71
N GLY A 450 20.86 -8.34 11.58
CA GLY A 450 21.12 -6.95 11.20
C GLY A 450 19.86 -6.18 10.77
N ILE A 451 18.68 -6.57 11.28
CA ILE A 451 17.37 -5.98 10.96
C ILE A 451 16.55 -5.65 12.20
#